data_AF-A0A1F9RB30-F1
#
_entry.id   AF-A0A1F9RB30-F1
#
_cell.length_a   1.000
_cell.length_b   1.000
_cell.length_c   1.000
_cell.angle_alpha   90.00
_cell.angle_beta   90.00
_cell.angle_gamma   90.00
#
_symmetry.space_group_name_H-M   'P 1'
#
loop_
_entity.id
_entity.type
_entity.pdbx_description
1 polymer ?
#
loop_
_entity_poly.entity_id
_entity_poly.type
_entity_poly.pdbx_seq_one_letter_code
_entity_poly.pdbx_strand_id
1 'polypeptide(L)'
;MAFGELLSSAPGIYSQDIALAQLPDPVRAGGERLRDAVADRSSTPAGYDAQKAGRLAAIAAERVGYGLKGRCYNWVWKDLMAAGFPYEETVPDPSAYMFADWAKEDEARAARFGLKVIPTPDSFEEMPLGSVVVYAPGQEFAYGTANPEHGHIEIITDQDGVRYGCSDGCWEVGGRGEFLRAQKAKKDVTVLVPVN
;
A
#
# COMPACT_ATOMS: atom_id res chain seq x y z
N MET A 1 33.11 29.78 10.64
CA MET A 1 33.53 28.37 10.80
C MET A 1 32.33 27.49 10.49
N ALA A 2 32.57 26.34 9.87
CA ALA A 2 31.66 25.62 8.99
C ALA A 2 30.76 24.59 9.68
N PHE A 3 29.69 24.22 8.98
CA PHE A 3 28.60 23.30 9.32
C PHE A 3 29.02 21.80 9.35
N GLY A 4 30.23 21.50 9.84
CA GLY A 4 30.91 20.22 9.58
C GLY A 4 31.27 19.32 10.76
N GLU A 5 30.99 19.67 12.02
CA GLU A 5 31.60 18.96 13.17
C GLU A 5 30.65 18.60 14.33
N LEU A 6 29.38 18.30 14.04
CA LEU A 6 28.48 17.59 14.95
C LEU A 6 27.63 16.65 14.08
N LEU A 7 28.01 15.41 13.80
CA LEU A 7 27.91 14.31 14.77
C LEU A 7 28.65 13.08 14.21
N SER A 8 29.98 13.10 14.31
CA SER A 8 30.81 11.89 14.27
C SER A 8 30.77 11.20 15.64
N SER A 9 29.65 10.57 16.00
CA SER A 9 29.57 9.74 17.22
C SER A 9 28.44 8.72 17.17
N ALA A 10 28.51 7.79 16.22
CA ALA A 10 28.01 6.42 16.37
C ALA A 10 28.74 5.53 15.34
N PRO A 11 29.64 4.63 15.76
CA PRO A 11 30.28 3.68 14.86
C PRO A 11 29.24 2.66 14.37
N GLY A 12 29.40 2.21 13.13
CA GLY A 12 28.42 1.42 12.39
C GLY A 12 27.86 0.21 13.14
N ILE A 13 26.53 0.08 13.07
CA ILE A 13 25.78 -1.15 13.35
C ILE A 13 24.62 -1.22 12.33
N TYR A 14 24.87 -1.87 11.18
CA TYR A 14 24.25 -3.14 10.73
C TYR A 14 22.79 -3.00 10.26
N SER A 15 22.56 -3.17 8.95
CA SER A 15 22.24 -4.46 8.30
C SER A 15 20.73 -4.57 8.09
N GLN A 16 20.36 -4.99 6.88
CA GLN A 16 18.98 -5.12 6.39
C GLN A 16 18.13 -6.13 7.18
N ASP A 17 18.67 -6.71 8.26
CA ASP A 17 18.03 -7.72 9.12
C ASP A 17 17.64 -7.21 10.53
N ILE A 18 18.01 -6.00 10.95
CA ILE A 18 17.76 -5.55 12.35
C ILE A 18 16.35 -4.96 12.59
N ALA A 19 15.60 -4.58 11.54
CA ALA A 19 14.28 -3.96 11.71
C ALA A 19 13.13 -4.92 12.06
N LEU A 20 13.32 -6.24 11.95
CA LEU A 20 12.27 -7.24 12.26
C LEU A 20 12.37 -7.83 13.67
N ALA A 21 13.56 -7.80 14.29
CA ALA A 21 13.82 -8.45 15.57
C ALA A 21 13.43 -7.61 16.80
N GLN A 22 13.13 -6.32 16.62
CA GLN A 22 12.77 -5.39 17.70
C GLN A 22 11.28 -5.03 17.74
N LEU A 23 10.47 -5.63 16.87
CA LEU A 23 9.03 -5.45 16.89
C LEU A 23 8.42 -6.31 18.00
N PRO A 24 7.36 -5.83 18.69
CA PRO A 24 6.68 -6.65 19.69
C PRO A 24 6.23 -7.98 19.07
N ASP A 25 6.37 -9.09 19.80
CA ASP A 25 6.08 -10.46 19.33
C ASP A 25 4.81 -10.66 18.48
N PRO A 26 3.64 -10.03 18.75
CA PRO A 26 2.47 -10.16 17.88
C PRO A 26 2.68 -9.57 16.47
N VAL A 27 3.49 -8.54 16.33
CA VAL A 27 3.82 -7.90 15.04
C VAL A 27 4.76 -8.79 14.21
N ARG A 28 5.69 -9.48 14.87
CA ARG A 28 6.59 -10.44 14.21
C ARG A 28 5.84 -11.68 13.73
N ALA A 29 4.97 -12.23 14.57
CA ALA A 29 4.11 -13.36 14.20
C ALA A 29 3.09 -12.99 13.12
N GLY A 30 2.58 -11.75 13.11
CA GLY A 30 1.77 -11.21 12.03
C GLY A 30 2.56 -11.11 10.72
N GLY A 31 3.78 -10.56 10.76
CA GLY A 31 4.66 -10.44 9.60
C GLY A 31 5.08 -11.78 8.99
N GLU A 32 5.30 -12.82 9.80
CA GLU A 32 5.59 -14.19 9.33
C GLU A 32 4.37 -14.86 8.70
N ARG A 33 3.18 -14.75 9.32
CA ARG A 33 1.93 -15.24 8.71
C ARG A 33 1.57 -14.51 7.43
N LEU A 34 1.85 -13.20 7.35
CA LEU A 34 1.69 -12.41 6.13
C LEU A 34 2.65 -12.88 5.02
N ARG A 35 3.91 -13.19 5.35
CA ARG A 35 4.87 -13.73 4.38
C ARG A 35 4.39 -15.07 3.79
N ASP A 36 3.90 -15.97 4.63
CA ASP A 36 3.42 -17.28 4.19
C ASP A 36 2.10 -17.19 3.41
N ALA A 37 1.17 -16.31 3.82
CA ALA A 37 -0.10 -16.07 3.11
C ALA A 37 0.08 -15.41 1.73
N VAL A 38 1.19 -14.69 1.52
CA VAL A 38 1.52 -14.01 0.26
C VAL A 38 2.16 -14.96 -0.76
N ALA A 39 2.80 -16.05 -0.31
CA ALA A 39 3.49 -17.00 -1.19
C ALA A 39 2.57 -18.04 -1.86
N ASP A 40 1.35 -18.26 -1.36
CA ASP A 40 0.49 -19.42 -1.72
C ASP A 40 -0.69 -19.10 -2.67
N ARG A 41 -0.65 -18.01 -3.44
CA ARG A 41 -1.76 -17.65 -4.35
C ARG A 41 -1.35 -17.74 -5.82
N SER A 42 -1.96 -18.67 -6.57
CA SER A 42 -1.62 -18.99 -7.99
C SER A 42 -1.84 -17.86 -9.03
N SER A 43 -2.02 -16.61 -8.61
CA SER A 43 -2.22 -15.43 -9.47
C SER A 43 -1.22 -14.30 -9.20
N THR A 44 -0.13 -14.57 -8.48
CA THR A 44 0.90 -13.58 -8.17
C THR A 44 1.43 -12.92 -9.45
N PRO A 45 1.26 -11.60 -9.63
CA PRO A 45 1.66 -10.92 -10.86
C PRO A 45 3.16 -11.10 -11.15
N ALA A 46 3.53 -11.24 -12.41
CA ALA A 46 4.94 -11.32 -12.80
C ALA A 46 5.71 -10.09 -12.27
N GLY A 47 6.79 -10.34 -11.53
CA GLY A 47 7.62 -9.32 -10.89
C GLY A 47 7.16 -8.88 -9.50
N TYR A 48 6.06 -9.42 -8.97
CA TYR A 48 5.55 -9.09 -7.64
C TYR A 48 6.58 -9.36 -6.54
N ASP A 49 6.80 -8.36 -5.70
CA ASP A 49 7.73 -8.41 -4.57
C ASP A 49 6.96 -8.64 -3.28
N ALA A 50 6.83 -9.92 -2.91
CA ALA A 50 6.14 -10.36 -1.70
C ALA A 50 6.71 -9.75 -0.42
N GLN A 51 8.02 -9.51 -0.36
CA GLN A 51 8.68 -8.98 0.82
C GLN A 51 8.35 -7.49 1.01
N LYS A 52 8.47 -6.70 -0.07
CA LYS A 52 8.09 -5.28 -0.07
C LYS A 52 6.59 -5.11 0.18
N ALA A 53 5.77 -5.97 -0.42
CA ALA A 53 4.33 -5.97 -0.20
C ALA A 53 3.93 -6.32 1.25
N GLY A 54 4.54 -7.36 1.84
CA GLY A 54 4.33 -7.70 3.24
C GLY A 54 4.75 -6.58 4.20
N ARG A 55 5.85 -5.88 3.90
CA ARG A 55 6.29 -4.72 4.69
C ARG A 55 5.29 -3.57 4.61
N LEU A 56 4.82 -3.23 3.41
CA LEU A 56 3.84 -2.17 3.21
C LEU A 56 2.51 -2.48 3.93
N ALA A 57 2.03 -3.73 3.81
CA ALA A 57 0.83 -4.19 4.50
C ALA A 57 0.97 -4.10 6.04
N ALA A 58 2.12 -4.50 6.59
CA ALA A 58 2.39 -4.46 8.02
C ALA A 58 2.38 -3.02 8.57
N ILE A 59 3.02 -2.08 7.86
CA ILE A 59 3.02 -0.65 8.23
C ILE A 59 1.59 -0.10 8.21
N ALA A 60 0.83 -0.39 7.15
CA ALA A 60 -0.54 0.07 7.04
C ALA A 60 -1.45 -0.49 8.16
N ALA A 61 -1.23 -1.73 8.57
CA ALA A 61 -1.99 -2.39 9.65
C ALA A 61 -1.81 -1.74 11.03
N GLU A 62 -0.72 -1.00 11.27
CA GLU A 62 -0.51 -0.27 12.54
C GLU A 62 -1.62 0.74 12.84
N ARG A 63 -2.39 1.14 11.82
CA ARG A 63 -3.53 2.06 11.94
C ARG A 63 -4.88 1.35 12.13
N VAL A 64 -4.92 0.02 12.24
CA VAL A 64 -6.15 -0.69 12.60
C VAL A 64 -6.62 -0.22 13.98
N GLY A 65 -7.90 0.17 14.06
CA GLY A 65 -8.50 0.75 15.27
C GLY A 65 -8.27 2.25 15.45
N TYR A 66 -7.55 2.92 14.54
CA TYR A 66 -7.36 4.37 14.59
C TYR A 66 -8.55 5.06 13.91
N GLY A 67 -9.01 6.18 14.48
CA GLY A 67 -10.01 7.03 13.83
C GLY A 67 -9.44 7.79 12.62
N LEU A 68 -10.32 8.21 11.70
CA LEU A 68 -9.96 8.95 10.49
C LEU A 68 -9.14 10.21 10.80
N LYS A 69 -8.02 10.38 10.11
CA LYS A 69 -7.11 11.53 10.27
C LYS A 69 -7.21 12.55 9.14
N GLY A 70 -8.00 12.26 8.09
CA GLY A 70 -8.09 13.06 6.87
C GLY A 70 -6.87 12.89 5.97
N ARG A 71 -7.05 13.14 4.66
CA ARG A 71 -6.02 13.06 3.61
C ARG A 71 -5.44 11.65 3.42
N CYS A 72 -6.27 10.72 2.93
CA CYS A 72 -5.91 9.33 2.62
C CYS A 72 -4.60 9.21 1.82
N TYR A 73 -4.38 10.06 0.82
CA TYR A 73 -3.15 10.10 0.02
C TYR A 73 -1.89 10.29 0.86
N ASN A 74 -1.86 11.28 1.76
CA ASN A 74 -0.67 11.59 2.55
C ASN A 74 -0.26 10.43 3.47
N TRP A 75 -1.23 9.63 3.92
CA TRP A 75 -0.95 8.45 4.76
C TRP A 75 -0.40 7.30 3.93
N VAL A 76 -1.02 7.00 2.79
CA VAL A 76 -0.49 5.96 1.87
C VAL A 76 0.90 6.34 1.36
N TRP A 77 1.14 7.60 1.03
CA TRP A 77 2.47 8.08 0.61
C TRP A 77 3.52 7.90 1.71
N LYS A 78 3.19 8.23 2.97
CA LYS A 78 4.10 7.99 4.11
C LYS A 78 4.42 6.50 4.28
N ASP A 79 3.42 5.64 4.11
CA ASP A 79 3.63 4.19 4.21
C ASP A 79 4.49 3.64 3.08
N LEU A 80 4.30 4.13 1.85
CA LEU A 80 5.18 3.80 0.73
C LEU A 80 6.63 4.17 1.04
N MET A 81 6.88 5.38 1.53
CA MET A 81 8.23 5.81 1.91
C MET A 81 8.79 4.95 3.06
N ALA A 82 7.98 4.67 4.09
CA ALA A 82 8.38 3.82 5.22
C ALA A 82 8.64 2.36 4.81
N ALA A 83 7.95 1.86 3.78
CA ALA A 83 8.18 0.54 3.20
C ALA A 83 9.45 0.48 2.34
N GLY A 84 10.11 1.62 2.07
CA GLY A 84 11.36 1.70 1.33
C GLY A 84 11.19 1.89 -0.18
N PHE A 85 10.03 2.41 -0.63
CA PHE A 85 9.88 2.86 -2.00
C PHE A 85 10.78 4.10 -2.22
N PRO A 86 11.42 4.23 -3.40
CA PRO A 86 12.24 5.39 -3.70
C PRO A 86 11.39 6.66 -3.67
N TYR A 87 11.99 7.77 -3.26
CA TYR A 87 11.35 9.06 -3.41
C TYR A 87 11.34 9.47 -4.90
N GLU A 88 10.21 9.95 -5.39
CA GLU A 88 10.01 10.37 -6.79
C GLU A 88 9.26 11.70 -6.82
N GLU A 89 9.95 12.76 -7.23
CA GLU A 89 9.43 14.13 -7.24
C GLU A 89 8.29 14.34 -8.24
N THR A 90 8.20 13.49 -9.28
CA THR A 90 7.16 13.60 -10.30
C THR A 90 5.83 12.97 -9.88
N VAL A 91 5.77 12.28 -8.74
CA VAL A 91 4.51 11.78 -8.20
C VAL A 91 3.65 12.97 -7.75
N PRO A 92 2.41 13.12 -8.26
CA PRO A 92 1.58 14.27 -7.95
C PRO A 92 1.06 14.25 -6.50
N ASP A 93 1.18 15.39 -5.81
CA ASP A 93 0.63 15.64 -4.47
C ASP A 93 -0.57 16.61 -4.58
N PRO A 94 -1.68 16.48 -3.80
CA PRO A 94 -2.10 15.39 -2.91
C PRO A 94 -3.34 14.64 -3.42
N SER A 95 -3.35 14.15 -4.67
CA SER A 95 -4.54 13.51 -5.28
C SER A 95 -4.34 12.02 -5.54
N ALA A 96 -5.19 11.19 -4.93
CA ALA A 96 -5.21 9.75 -5.15
C ALA A 96 -5.44 9.41 -6.63
N TYR A 97 -6.40 10.09 -7.26
CA TYR A 97 -6.67 9.94 -8.69
C TYR A 97 -5.45 10.27 -9.56
N MET A 98 -4.77 11.40 -9.29
CA MET A 98 -3.58 11.77 -10.07
C MET A 98 -2.43 10.79 -9.87
N PHE A 99 -2.30 10.18 -8.68
CA PHE A 99 -1.32 9.11 -8.45
C PHE A 99 -1.59 7.88 -9.32
N ALA A 100 -2.85 7.45 -9.44
CA ALA A 100 -3.19 6.35 -10.34
C ALA A 100 -2.93 6.70 -11.81
N ASP A 101 -3.28 7.90 -12.26
CA ASP A 101 -3.02 8.34 -13.62
C ASP A 101 -1.51 8.42 -13.92
N TRP A 102 -0.73 9.01 -13.01
CA TRP A 102 0.74 9.05 -13.10
C TRP A 102 1.35 7.64 -13.29
N ALA A 103 0.81 6.63 -12.60
CA ALA A 103 1.27 5.26 -12.71
C ALA A 103 0.82 4.55 -14.00
N LYS A 104 -0.35 4.91 -14.54
CA LYS A 104 -0.89 4.37 -15.80
C LYS A 104 -0.23 5.00 -17.04
N GLU A 105 0.16 6.26 -16.96
CA GLU A 105 0.77 7.00 -18.09
C GLU A 105 2.17 6.48 -18.46
N ASP A 106 2.95 6.03 -17.47
CA ASP A 106 4.29 5.48 -17.68
C ASP A 106 4.52 4.29 -16.74
N GLU A 107 4.11 3.10 -17.20
CA GLU A 107 4.29 1.85 -16.46
C GLU A 107 5.76 1.55 -16.15
N ALA A 108 6.70 1.99 -16.99
CA ALA A 108 8.12 1.78 -16.74
C ALA A 108 8.62 2.68 -15.60
N ARG A 109 8.11 3.91 -15.50
CA ARG A 109 8.37 4.80 -14.36
C ARG A 109 7.73 4.26 -13.08
N ALA A 110 6.48 3.81 -13.14
CA ALA A 110 5.83 3.16 -12.01
C ALA A 110 6.65 1.94 -11.53
N ALA A 111 7.14 1.12 -12.46
CA ALA A 111 7.97 -0.03 -12.15
C ALA A 111 9.31 0.36 -11.51
N ARG A 112 9.98 1.43 -11.98
CA ARG A 112 11.18 1.98 -11.32
C ARG A 112 10.90 2.51 -9.92
N PHE A 113 9.70 3.05 -9.69
CA PHE A 113 9.21 3.39 -8.36
C PHE A 113 8.89 2.14 -7.51
N GLY A 114 8.82 0.95 -8.11
CA GLY A 114 8.54 -0.31 -7.43
C GLY A 114 7.05 -0.67 -7.39
N LEU A 115 6.23 -0.11 -8.27
CA LEU A 115 4.81 -0.43 -8.41
C LEU A 115 4.47 -0.88 -9.84
N LYS A 116 3.50 -1.78 -9.96
CA LYS A 116 2.95 -2.20 -11.25
C LYS A 116 1.43 -2.21 -11.20
N VAL A 117 0.80 -1.64 -12.21
CA VAL A 117 -0.66 -1.72 -12.37
C VAL A 117 -1.03 -3.14 -12.80
N ILE A 118 -2.07 -3.69 -12.17
CA ILE A 118 -2.66 -4.99 -12.54
C ILE A 118 -4.15 -4.83 -12.84
N PRO A 119 -4.76 -5.77 -13.58
CA PRO A 119 -6.21 -5.79 -13.74
C PRO A 119 -6.92 -5.82 -12.39
N THR A 120 -7.95 -5.00 -12.23
CA THR A 120 -8.77 -4.96 -11.02
C THR A 120 -9.44 -6.32 -10.78
N PRO A 121 -9.15 -7.01 -9.66
CA PRO A 121 -9.77 -8.30 -9.34
C PRO A 121 -11.28 -8.21 -9.11
N ASP A 122 -11.97 -9.34 -9.03
CA ASP A 122 -13.42 -9.40 -8.80
C ASP A 122 -13.79 -9.25 -7.32
N SER A 123 -12.80 -9.30 -6.43
CA SER A 123 -12.97 -9.26 -4.99
C SER A 123 -11.73 -8.72 -4.28
N PHE A 124 -11.88 -8.22 -3.05
CA PHE A 124 -10.72 -7.84 -2.23
C PHE A 124 -9.92 -9.07 -1.78
N GLU A 125 -10.56 -10.22 -1.68
CA GLU A 125 -9.97 -11.50 -1.33
C GLU A 125 -8.93 -11.93 -2.37
N GLU A 126 -9.14 -11.63 -3.65
CA GLU A 126 -8.18 -11.91 -4.72
C GLU A 126 -6.98 -10.95 -4.76
N MET A 127 -7.11 -9.74 -4.19
CA MET A 127 -6.02 -8.77 -4.19
C MET A 127 -4.84 -9.27 -3.35
N PRO A 128 -3.58 -9.11 -3.78
CA PRO A 128 -2.42 -9.36 -2.92
C PRO A 128 -2.39 -8.41 -1.71
N LEU A 129 -1.84 -8.87 -0.58
CA LEU A 129 -1.57 -7.97 0.55
C LEU A 129 -0.50 -6.95 0.14
N GLY A 130 -0.58 -5.73 0.66
CA GLY A 130 0.30 -4.63 0.26
C GLY A 130 -0.06 -4.02 -1.09
N SER A 131 -1.14 -4.47 -1.75
CA SER A 131 -1.66 -3.76 -2.93
C SER A 131 -2.12 -2.37 -2.55
N VAL A 132 -1.80 -1.39 -3.38
CA VAL A 132 -2.35 -0.04 -3.32
C VAL A 132 -3.56 0.02 -4.25
N VAL A 133 -4.74 0.29 -3.71
CA VAL A 133 -5.98 0.41 -4.46
C VAL A 133 -6.36 1.87 -4.52
N VAL A 134 -6.58 2.38 -5.73
CA VAL A 134 -7.00 3.74 -5.97
C VAL A 134 -8.37 3.73 -6.62
N TYR A 135 -9.31 4.47 -6.04
CA TYR A 135 -10.65 4.68 -6.56
C TYR A 135 -10.70 6.07 -7.21
N ALA A 136 -11.14 6.12 -8.47
CA ALA A 136 -11.29 7.37 -9.21
C ALA A 136 -12.36 8.29 -8.57
N PRO A 137 -12.43 9.57 -8.98
CA PRO A 137 -13.37 10.51 -8.37
C PRO A 137 -14.84 10.06 -8.52
N GLY A 138 -15.57 9.99 -7.41
CA GLY A 138 -16.96 9.53 -7.37
C GLY A 138 -17.16 8.02 -7.58
N GLN A 139 -16.09 7.22 -7.55
CA GLN A 139 -16.15 5.76 -7.58
C GLN A 139 -16.62 5.21 -6.22
N GLU A 140 -17.49 4.21 -6.23
CA GLU A 140 -17.87 3.46 -5.03
C GLU A 140 -16.68 2.65 -4.51
N PHE A 141 -16.56 2.56 -3.19
CA PHE A 141 -15.64 1.68 -2.48
C PHE A 141 -16.33 1.03 -1.27
N ALA A 142 -15.66 0.12 -0.58
CA ALA A 142 -16.23 -0.81 0.42
C ALA A 142 -17.08 -0.18 1.55
N TYR A 143 -16.95 1.12 1.81
CA TYR A 143 -17.68 1.82 2.87
C TYR A 143 -18.15 3.22 2.47
N GLY A 144 -18.27 3.50 1.16
CA GLY A 144 -18.81 4.77 0.70
C GLY A 144 -18.49 5.11 -0.75
N THR A 145 -18.44 6.41 -1.04
CA THR A 145 -18.13 6.96 -2.36
C THR A 145 -16.91 7.85 -2.27
N ALA A 146 -15.96 7.64 -3.17
CA ALA A 146 -14.69 8.37 -3.23
C ALA A 146 -14.95 9.87 -3.43
N ASN A 147 -14.02 10.70 -2.94
CA ASN A 147 -14.11 12.14 -3.10
C ASN A 147 -14.28 12.50 -4.60
N PRO A 148 -15.21 13.39 -4.97
CA PRO A 148 -15.54 13.67 -6.37
C PRO A 148 -14.47 14.44 -7.14
N GLU A 149 -13.43 14.93 -6.47
CA GLU A 149 -12.30 15.64 -7.08
C GLU A 149 -11.00 14.84 -6.99
N HIS A 150 -10.73 14.24 -5.82
CA HIS A 150 -9.43 13.63 -5.54
C HIS A 150 -9.43 12.10 -5.56
N GLY A 151 -10.61 11.46 -5.61
CA GLY A 151 -10.71 10.00 -5.48
C GLY A 151 -10.46 9.52 -4.05
N HIS A 152 -10.04 8.26 -3.92
CA HIS A 152 -9.65 7.64 -2.64
C HIS A 152 -8.52 6.63 -2.88
N ILE A 153 -7.70 6.37 -1.87
CA ILE A 153 -6.56 5.44 -1.97
C ILE A 153 -6.38 4.67 -0.68
N GLU A 154 -6.05 3.38 -0.79
CA GLU A 154 -5.91 2.46 0.33
C GLU A 154 -4.80 1.44 0.09
N ILE A 155 -4.22 0.93 1.17
CA ILE A 155 -3.36 -0.26 1.16
C ILE A 155 -4.18 -1.43 1.69
N ILE A 156 -4.19 -2.54 0.95
CA ILE A 156 -4.84 -3.77 1.38
C ILE A 156 -3.95 -4.50 2.38
N THR A 157 -4.45 -4.75 3.58
CA THR A 157 -3.76 -5.47 4.63
C THR A 157 -4.65 -6.55 5.27
N ASP A 158 -4.08 -7.33 6.17
CA ASP A 158 -4.76 -8.36 6.94
C ASP A 158 -4.31 -8.27 8.40
N GLN A 159 -5.27 -8.40 9.32
CA GLN A 159 -5.00 -8.56 10.74
C GLN A 159 -5.95 -9.60 11.30
N ASP A 160 -5.40 -10.64 11.93
CA ASP A 160 -6.16 -11.75 12.53
C ASP A 160 -7.12 -12.46 11.54
N GLY A 161 -6.74 -12.51 10.25
CA GLY A 161 -7.56 -13.11 9.18
C GLY A 161 -8.69 -12.22 8.68
N VAL A 162 -8.77 -10.97 9.15
CA VAL A 162 -9.71 -9.96 8.68
C VAL A 162 -8.98 -9.00 7.74
N ARG A 163 -9.58 -8.80 6.56
CA ARG A 163 -9.02 -7.95 5.51
C ARG A 163 -9.42 -6.49 5.68
N TYR A 164 -8.44 -5.59 5.61
CA TYR A 164 -8.64 -4.15 5.75
C TYR A 164 -8.15 -3.38 4.53
N GLY A 165 -8.85 -2.29 4.21
CA GLY A 165 -8.35 -1.19 3.39
C GLY A 165 -7.88 -0.07 4.31
N CYS A 166 -6.59 0.27 4.24
CA CYS A 166 -5.94 1.19 5.17
C CYS A 166 -5.41 2.43 4.45
N SER A 167 -5.81 3.61 4.90
CA SER A 167 -5.33 4.91 4.44
C SER A 167 -5.17 5.87 5.61
N ASP A 168 -6.01 6.90 5.74
CA ASP A 168 -6.06 7.79 6.92
C ASP A 168 -6.82 7.17 8.11
N GLY A 169 -7.36 5.97 7.91
CA GLY A 169 -7.83 5.00 8.90
C GLY A 169 -7.90 3.62 8.24
N CYS A 170 -8.30 2.60 8.98
CA CYS A 170 -8.47 1.25 8.45
C CYS A 170 -9.90 0.76 8.64
N TRP A 171 -10.48 0.21 7.57
CA TRP A 171 -11.83 -0.35 7.59
C TRP A 171 -11.82 -1.77 7.05
N GLU A 172 -12.66 -2.62 7.65
CA GLU A 172 -12.86 -3.98 7.16
C GLU A 172 -13.50 -3.94 5.76
N VAL A 173 -12.87 -4.64 4.82
CA VAL A 173 -13.31 -4.73 3.41
C VAL A 173 -13.72 -6.15 3.00
N GLY A 174 -13.50 -7.14 3.86
CA GLY A 174 -13.88 -8.53 3.61
C GLY A 174 -15.36 -8.67 3.28
N GLY A 175 -15.67 -9.35 2.18
CA GLY A 175 -17.05 -9.54 1.70
C GLY A 175 -17.74 -8.27 1.17
N ARG A 176 -17.06 -7.13 1.11
CA ARG A 176 -17.60 -5.83 0.63
C ARG A 176 -17.12 -5.46 -0.77
N GLY A 177 -16.51 -6.40 -1.49
CA GLY A 177 -15.90 -6.19 -2.81
C GLY A 177 -16.82 -6.39 -4.00
N GLU A 178 -18.13 -6.62 -3.83
CA GLU A 178 -19.03 -6.97 -4.94
C GLU A 178 -19.02 -5.93 -6.08
N PHE A 179 -18.93 -4.64 -5.74
CA PHE A 179 -18.86 -3.54 -6.71
C PHE A 179 -17.66 -3.66 -7.67
N LEU A 180 -16.58 -4.36 -7.28
CA LEU A 180 -15.38 -4.55 -8.10
C LEU A 180 -15.65 -5.35 -9.38
N ARG A 181 -16.75 -6.12 -9.43
CA ARG A 181 -17.17 -6.87 -10.63
C ARG A 181 -17.80 -5.98 -11.70
N ALA A 182 -18.30 -4.80 -11.31
CA ALA A 182 -18.94 -3.89 -12.24
C ALA A 182 -17.93 -3.35 -13.26
N GLN A 183 -18.37 -3.21 -14.53
CA GLN A 183 -17.53 -2.63 -15.59
C GLN A 183 -17.01 -1.24 -15.23
N LYS A 184 -17.80 -0.46 -14.49
CA LYS A 184 -17.36 0.83 -13.94
C LYS A 184 -16.13 0.65 -13.06
N ALA A 185 -16.15 -0.26 -12.09
CA ALA A 185 -15.01 -0.49 -11.21
C ALA A 185 -13.78 -1.03 -11.96
N LYS A 186 -13.97 -1.87 -12.99
CA LYS A 186 -12.86 -2.33 -13.85
C LYS A 186 -12.13 -1.20 -14.57
N LYS A 187 -12.80 -0.07 -14.78
CA LYS A 187 -12.24 1.14 -15.38
C LYS A 187 -11.74 2.15 -14.33
N ASP A 188 -12.51 2.32 -13.27
CA ASP A 188 -12.39 3.43 -12.33
C ASP A 188 -11.65 3.04 -11.04
N VAL A 189 -11.31 1.76 -10.85
CA VAL A 189 -10.41 1.30 -9.79
C VAL A 189 -9.08 0.90 -10.40
N THR A 190 -7.99 1.45 -9.89
CA THR A 190 -6.63 1.07 -10.26
C THR A 190 -6.00 0.30 -9.11
N VAL A 191 -5.52 -0.91 -9.39
CA VAL A 191 -4.82 -1.74 -8.41
C VAL A 191 -3.34 -1.77 -8.77
N LEU A 192 -2.50 -1.30 -7.86
CA LEU A 192 -1.05 -1.34 -7.99
C LEU A 192 -0.47 -2.34 -7.00
N VAL A 193 0.47 -3.15 -7.47
CA VAL A 193 1.17 -4.11 -6.62
C VAL A 193 2.65 -3.77 -6.52
N PRO A 194 3.29 -4.00 -5.36
CA PRO A 194 4.74 -3.86 -5.22
C PRO A 194 5.49 -4.83 -6.13
N VAL A 195 6.53 -4.34 -6.80
CA VAL A 195 7.43 -5.09 -7.67
C VAL A 195 8.90 -4.78 -7.37
N ASN A 196 9.80 -5.66 -7.83
CA ASN A 196 11.26 -5.52 -7.70
C ASN A 196 11.84 -4.44 -8.61
#